data_AF-A0A146G9A2-F1
#
_entry.id   AF-A0A146G9A2-F1
#
_cell.length_a   1.000
_cell.length_b   1.000
_cell.length_c   1.000
_cell.angle_alpha   90.00
_cell.angle_beta   90.00
_cell.angle_gamma   90.00
#
_symmetry.space_group_name_H-M   'P 1'
#
loop_
_entity.id
_entity.type
_entity.pdbx_description
1 polymer ?
#
loop_
_entity_poly.entity_id
_entity_poly.type
_entity_poly.pdbx_seq_one_letter_code
_entity_poly.pdbx_strand_id
1 'polypeptide(L)'
;MIRILLLALTAAVIFTGCETVDPDASARSAANAAILQEAPGNYFVGRRMYKKDYKVWGWVREPGKPWKSAKLVMFNEQRKLAPDRERNQIGSDNNYEYKLTGYFSGETVYEPASDGFYPEFVLLGYEVKDVGPANIYSTKRQNDPAVRILAPPL
;
A
#
# COMPACT_ATOMS: atom_id res chain seq x y z
N MET A 1 7.01 0.37 -60.18
CA MET A 1 6.10 0.80 -59.10
C MET A 1 5.84 -0.25 -58.02
N ILE A 2 6.23 -1.52 -58.19
CA ILE A 2 6.02 -2.59 -57.18
C ILE A 2 7.14 -2.68 -56.12
N ARG A 3 8.36 -2.20 -56.42
CA ARG A 3 9.51 -2.27 -55.49
C ARG A 3 9.47 -1.27 -54.32
N ILE A 4 8.79 -0.14 -54.48
CA ILE A 4 8.71 0.89 -53.42
C ILE A 4 7.62 0.54 -52.39
N LEU A 5 6.58 -0.21 -52.79
CA LEU A 5 5.55 -0.70 -51.87
C LEU A 5 6.07 -1.79 -50.92
N LEU A 6 7.05 -2.60 -51.33
CA LEU A 6 7.63 -3.65 -50.49
C LEU A 6 8.56 -3.11 -49.38
N LEU A 7 9.19 -1.95 -49.57
CA LEU A 7 10.02 -1.32 -48.53
C LEU A 7 9.20 -0.63 -47.45
N ALA A 8 7.99 -0.15 -47.76
CA ALA A 8 7.12 0.48 -46.75
C ALA A 8 6.49 -0.54 -45.79
N LEU A 9 6.29 -1.78 -46.24
CA LEU A 9 5.69 -2.85 -45.42
C LEU A 9 6.70 -3.53 -44.48
N THR A 10 8.01 -3.38 -44.70
CA THR A 10 9.06 -3.97 -43.87
C THR A 10 9.51 -3.07 -42.70
N ALA A 11 9.19 -1.77 -42.74
CA ALA A 11 9.54 -0.83 -41.67
C ALA A 11 8.54 -0.82 -40.48
N ALA A 12 7.41 -1.54 -40.58
CA ALA A 12 6.34 -1.50 -39.57
C ALA A 12 6.45 -2.59 -38.47
N VAL A 13 7.48 -3.45 -38.48
CA VAL A 13 7.50 -4.67 -37.64
C VAL A 13 8.44 -4.56 -36.41
N ILE A 14 9.12 -3.42 -36.18
CA ILE A 14 10.15 -3.33 -35.10
C ILE A 14 9.80 -2.32 -34.00
N PHE A 15 8.50 -2.13 -33.71
CA PHE A 15 8.06 -1.55 -32.44
C PHE A 15 7.48 -2.64 -31.53
N THR A 16 8.26 -3.68 -31.23
CA THR A 16 7.99 -4.47 -30.03
C THR A 16 8.41 -3.63 -28.83
N GLY A 17 7.48 -2.79 -28.36
CA GLY A 17 7.65 -2.08 -27.10
C GLY A 17 7.99 -3.07 -26.00
N CYS A 18 8.97 -2.74 -25.17
CA CYS A 18 9.31 -3.51 -23.99
C CYS A 18 8.18 -3.28 -22.96
N GLU A 19 7.09 -4.00 -23.10
CA GLU A 19 6.03 -4.06 -22.09
C GLU A 19 6.64 -4.64 -20.81
N THR A 20 6.82 -3.79 -19.79
CA THR A 20 7.18 -4.28 -18.46
C THR A 20 5.95 -4.95 -17.87
N VAL A 21 5.94 -6.28 -17.86
CA VAL A 21 4.84 -7.06 -17.31
C VAL A 21 4.83 -6.88 -15.78
N ASP A 22 3.79 -6.23 -15.24
CA ASP A 22 3.53 -6.19 -13.79
C ASP A 22 2.94 -7.54 -13.35
N PRO A 23 3.70 -8.41 -12.66
CA PRO A 23 3.23 -9.73 -12.28
C PRO A 23 2.08 -9.69 -11.26
N ASP A 24 1.82 -8.55 -10.61
CA ASP A 24 0.73 -8.39 -9.63
C ASP A 24 -0.56 -7.83 -10.23
N ALA A 25 -0.56 -7.40 -11.49
CA ALA A 25 -1.69 -6.66 -12.06
C ALA A 25 -3.04 -7.40 -11.89
N SER A 26 -3.05 -8.71 -12.14
CA SER A 26 -4.25 -9.55 -11.98
C SER A 26 -4.70 -9.64 -10.51
N ALA A 27 -3.78 -9.95 -9.59
CA ALA A 27 -4.08 -10.04 -8.17
C ALA A 27 -4.54 -8.71 -7.58
N ARG A 28 -3.93 -7.59 -8.02
CA ARG A 28 -4.32 -6.23 -7.62
C ARG A 28 -5.69 -5.86 -8.17
N SER A 29 -6.01 -6.26 -9.40
CA SER A 29 -7.34 -6.07 -10.00
C SER A 29 -8.43 -6.81 -9.20
N ALA A 30 -8.18 -8.07 -8.84
CA ALA A 30 -9.10 -8.85 -8.00
C ALA A 30 -9.28 -8.22 -6.61
N ALA A 31 -8.18 -7.75 -5.99
CA ALA A 31 -8.24 -7.03 -4.72
C ALA A 31 -9.05 -5.74 -4.83
N ASN A 32 -8.84 -4.95 -5.89
CA ASN A 32 -9.60 -3.72 -6.15
C ASN A 32 -11.10 -3.99 -6.34
N ALA A 33 -11.46 -5.08 -7.01
CA ALA A 33 -12.87 -5.50 -7.13
C ALA A 33 -13.47 -5.86 -5.76
N ALA A 34 -12.71 -6.54 -4.90
CA ALA A 34 -13.15 -6.88 -3.54
C ALA A 34 -13.31 -5.63 -2.65
N ILE A 35 -12.45 -4.62 -2.82
CA ILE A 35 -12.56 -3.33 -2.10
C ILE A 35 -13.93 -2.69 -2.35
N LEU A 36 -14.41 -2.69 -3.59
CA LEU A 36 -15.72 -2.11 -3.95
C LEU A 36 -16.91 -2.82 -3.28
N GLN A 37 -16.72 -4.04 -2.78
CA GLN A 37 -17.73 -4.83 -2.09
C GLN A 37 -17.63 -4.71 -0.56
N GLU A 38 -16.69 -3.91 -0.03
CA GLU A 38 -16.59 -3.68 1.40
C GLU A 38 -17.84 -2.95 1.91
N ALA A 39 -18.45 -3.51 2.96
CA ALA A 39 -19.60 -2.88 3.60
C ALA A 39 -19.18 -1.48 4.14
N PRO A 40 -19.99 -0.44 3.93
CA PRO A 40 -19.74 0.86 4.54
C PRO A 40 -19.83 0.74 6.07
N GLY A 41 -19.11 1.60 6.79
CA GLY A 41 -19.17 1.62 8.25
C GLY A 41 -18.12 2.52 8.89
N ASN A 42 -18.19 2.62 10.21
CA ASN A 42 -17.24 3.38 11.00
C ASN A 42 -16.01 2.54 11.36
N TYR A 43 -15.22 2.22 10.33
CA TYR A 43 -13.93 1.53 10.47
C TYR A 43 -12.99 2.01 9.35
N PHE A 44 -11.73 1.65 9.47
CA PHE A 44 -10.73 1.88 8.44
C PHE A 44 -10.10 0.54 8.03
N VAL A 45 -9.46 0.53 6.86
CA VAL A 45 -8.64 -0.59 6.42
C VAL A 45 -7.19 -0.16 6.42
N GLY A 46 -6.36 -0.91 7.15
CA GLY A 46 -4.95 -0.65 7.31
C GLY A 46 -4.07 -1.70 6.64
N ARG A 47 -3.07 -1.28 5.86
CA ARG A 47 -1.98 -2.15 5.38
C ARG A 47 -0.73 -1.84 6.16
N ARG A 48 -0.23 -2.84 6.90
CA ARG A 48 1.02 -2.72 7.63
C ARG A 48 2.19 -2.56 6.66
N MET A 49 3.00 -1.52 6.85
CA MET A 49 4.27 -1.33 6.16
C MET A 49 5.38 -1.15 7.18
N TYR A 50 6.05 -2.25 7.54
CA TYR A 50 7.19 -2.19 8.44
C TYR A 50 8.45 -1.80 7.70
N LYS A 51 9.18 -0.84 8.25
CA LYS A 51 10.48 -0.38 7.78
C LYS A 51 11.41 -0.33 8.98
N LYS A 52 12.65 -0.80 8.81
CA LYS A 52 13.63 -0.83 9.90
C LYS A 52 13.97 0.59 10.39
N ASP A 53 14.06 1.53 9.46
CA ASP A 53 14.50 2.88 9.74
C ASP A 53 13.36 3.83 10.14
N TYR A 54 12.18 3.71 9.52
CA TYR A 54 11.07 4.63 9.72
C TYR A 54 10.13 4.23 10.86
N LYS A 55 9.54 5.22 11.53
CA LYS A 55 8.58 4.99 12.64
C LYS A 55 7.10 5.02 12.23
N VAL A 56 6.79 5.38 10.98
CA VAL A 56 5.43 5.24 10.43
C VAL A 56 4.91 3.81 10.58
N TRP A 57 3.60 3.66 10.75
CA TRP A 57 2.97 2.34 10.91
C TRP A 57 2.61 1.69 9.57
N GLY A 58 1.97 2.43 8.68
CA GLY A 58 1.43 1.85 7.45
C GLY A 58 0.38 2.72 6.79
N TRP A 59 -0.29 2.16 5.79
CA TRP A 59 -1.28 2.86 4.98
C TRP A 59 -2.67 2.64 5.54
N VAL A 60 -3.46 3.70 5.70
CA VAL A 60 -4.84 3.64 6.20
C VAL A 60 -5.78 4.30 5.21
N ARG A 61 -6.86 3.59 4.86
CA ARG A 61 -7.92 4.08 3.97
C ARG A 61 -9.30 3.85 4.56
N GLU A 62 -10.27 4.58 4.05
CA GLU A 62 -11.69 4.32 4.29
C GLU A 62 -12.15 3.04 3.55
N PRO A 63 -13.20 2.36 4.03
CA PRO A 63 -13.78 1.21 3.35
C PRO A 63 -14.35 1.60 1.99
N GLY A 64 -14.22 0.71 1.01
CA GLY A 64 -14.69 0.96 -0.36
C GLY A 64 -13.82 1.92 -1.17
N LYS A 65 -12.80 2.55 -0.58
CA LYS A 65 -11.85 3.42 -1.30
C LYS A 65 -10.62 2.63 -1.76
N PRO A 66 -10.01 2.95 -2.91
CA PRO A 66 -8.81 2.27 -3.39
C PRO A 66 -7.58 2.62 -2.55
N TRP A 67 -6.54 1.78 -2.62
CA TRP A 67 -5.28 1.99 -1.90
C TRP A 67 -4.58 3.31 -2.25
N LYS A 68 -4.72 3.81 -3.48
CA LYS A 68 -4.29 5.16 -3.88
C LYS A 68 -4.79 6.30 -2.99
N SER A 69 -5.94 6.13 -2.33
CA SER A 69 -6.50 7.13 -1.42
C SER A 69 -5.98 7.01 0.03
N ALA A 70 -5.19 5.97 0.32
CA ALA A 70 -4.69 5.70 1.65
C ALA A 70 -3.68 6.76 2.09
N LYS A 71 -3.66 7.03 3.39
CA LYS A 71 -2.70 7.92 4.03
C LYS A 71 -1.64 7.06 4.73
N LEU A 72 -0.36 7.42 4.60
CA LEU A 72 0.68 6.84 5.43
C LEU A 72 0.60 7.50 6.81
N VAL A 73 0.40 6.71 7.86
CA VAL A 73 0.07 7.24 9.19
C VAL A 73 1.13 6.94 10.24
N MET A 74 1.17 7.82 11.24
CA MET A 74 1.68 7.50 12.57
C MET A 74 0.52 7.04 13.44
N PHE A 75 0.67 5.93 14.15
CA PHE A 75 -0.34 5.54 15.15
C PHE A 75 -0.11 6.30 16.46
N ASN A 76 -1.19 6.85 17.00
CA ASN A 76 -1.27 7.20 18.40
C ASN A 76 -1.76 5.97 19.17
N GLU A 77 -0.84 5.42 19.97
CA GLU A 77 -1.02 4.16 20.69
C GLU A 77 -1.32 4.37 22.18
N GLN A 78 -1.77 5.58 22.59
CA GLN A 78 -2.08 5.87 24.00
C GLN A 78 -3.25 5.04 24.56
N ARG A 79 -4.14 4.56 23.68
CA ARG A 79 -5.31 3.74 24.04
C ARG A 79 -5.12 2.26 23.70
N LYS A 80 -4.53 1.97 22.55
CA LYS A 80 -4.32 0.62 22.03
C LYS A 80 -2.99 0.57 21.29
N LEU A 81 -2.17 -0.43 21.62
CA LEU A 81 -0.93 -0.71 20.89
C LEU A 81 -1.20 -1.29 19.50
N ALA A 82 -0.30 -1.02 18.56
CA ALA A 82 -0.25 -1.67 17.26
C ALA A 82 -0.07 -3.19 17.44
N PRO A 83 -0.55 -4.02 16.49
CA PRO A 83 -0.62 -5.46 16.67
C PRO A 83 0.71 -6.15 16.96
N ASP A 84 1.78 -5.76 16.26
CA ASP A 84 3.13 -6.28 16.45
C ASP A 84 3.74 -5.82 17.78
N ARG A 85 3.51 -4.57 18.18
CA ARG A 85 4.00 -3.99 19.43
C ARG A 85 3.30 -4.58 20.66
N GLU A 86 2.00 -4.85 20.58
CA GLU A 86 1.24 -5.53 21.63
C GLU A 86 1.80 -6.94 21.91
N ARG A 87 2.28 -7.62 20.87
CA ARG A 87 2.93 -8.94 20.99
C ARG A 87 4.43 -8.87 21.30
N ASN A 88 5.01 -7.67 21.40
CA ASN A 88 6.45 -7.45 21.49
C ASN A 88 7.25 -8.13 20.35
N GLN A 89 6.69 -8.11 19.13
CA GLN A 89 7.22 -8.76 17.92
C GLN A 89 7.26 -7.76 16.76
N ILE A 90 7.99 -6.65 16.92
CA ILE A 90 8.00 -5.52 15.98
C ILE A 90 8.23 -5.99 14.54
N GLY A 91 7.32 -5.61 13.65
CA GLY A 91 7.38 -5.90 12.22
C GLY A 91 7.02 -7.33 11.82
N SER A 92 6.65 -8.19 12.77
CA SER A 92 6.22 -9.59 12.50
C SER A 92 5.02 -9.69 11.56
N ASP A 93 4.22 -8.63 11.49
CA ASP A 93 3.00 -8.53 10.71
C ASP A 93 3.15 -7.68 9.44
N ASN A 94 4.38 -7.50 8.95
CA ASN A 94 4.62 -6.75 7.73
C ASN A 94 3.76 -7.28 6.57
N ASN A 95 3.14 -6.37 5.80
CA ASN A 95 2.18 -6.64 4.72
C ASN A 95 0.82 -7.22 5.17
N TYR A 96 0.54 -7.35 6.47
CA TYR A 96 -0.81 -7.75 6.91
C TYR A 96 -1.83 -6.63 6.66
N GLU A 97 -3.06 -7.04 6.40
CA GLU A 97 -4.21 -6.15 6.31
C GLU A 97 -5.09 -6.28 7.56
N TYR A 98 -5.53 -5.13 8.05
CA TYR A 98 -6.32 -5.00 9.27
C TYR A 98 -7.60 -4.22 9.00
N LYS A 99 -8.67 -4.64 9.65
CA LYS A 99 -9.79 -3.75 9.95
C LYS A 99 -9.45 -2.99 11.22
N LEU A 100 -9.49 -1.67 11.17
CA LEU A 100 -9.10 -0.78 12.26
C LEU A 100 -10.31 -0.02 12.80
N THR A 101 -10.38 0.10 14.11
CA THR A 101 -11.28 1.04 14.79
C THR A 101 -10.43 2.18 15.35
N GLY A 102 -10.80 3.41 15.01
CA GLY A 102 -10.01 4.59 15.34
C GLY A 102 -10.48 5.81 14.56
N TYR A 103 -9.71 6.88 14.60
CA TYR A 103 -9.98 8.11 13.88
C TYR A 103 -8.70 8.91 13.62
N PHE A 104 -8.72 9.77 12.61
CA PHE A 104 -7.66 10.75 12.42
C PHE A 104 -7.86 11.91 13.41
N SER A 105 -6.83 12.28 14.17
CA SER A 105 -6.94 13.37 15.15
C SER A 105 -7.04 14.75 14.50
N GLY A 106 -6.57 14.88 13.25
CA GLY A 106 -6.40 16.16 12.56
C GLY A 106 -4.97 16.69 12.66
N GLU A 107 -4.15 16.13 13.55
CA GLU A 107 -2.76 16.50 13.76
C GLU A 107 -1.80 15.70 12.85
N THR A 108 -0.54 16.13 12.85
CA THR A 108 0.56 15.42 12.18
C THR A 108 1.72 15.15 13.13
N VAL A 109 2.48 14.09 12.87
CA VAL A 109 3.65 13.68 13.64
C VAL A 109 4.89 13.73 12.75
N TYR A 110 5.96 14.33 13.26
CA TYR A 110 7.25 14.36 12.60
C TYR A 110 7.96 13.00 12.71
N GLU A 111 8.47 12.50 11.58
CA GLU A 111 9.30 11.30 11.49
C GLU A 111 10.72 11.71 11.04
N PRO A 112 11.74 11.62 11.93
CA PRO A 112 13.07 12.15 11.64
C PRO A 112 13.85 11.43 10.54
N ALA A 113 13.61 10.13 10.31
CA ALA A 113 14.39 9.36 9.34
C ALA A 113 13.99 9.66 7.89
N SER A 114 12.74 10.05 7.66
CA SER A 114 12.23 10.54 6.37
C SER A 114 12.19 12.06 6.26
N ASP A 115 12.39 12.78 7.37
CA ASP A 115 12.18 14.22 7.48
C ASP A 115 10.75 14.65 7.06
N GLY A 116 9.76 13.84 7.46
CA GLY A 116 8.38 13.95 6.98
C GLY A 116 7.38 14.19 8.10
N PHE A 117 6.23 14.80 7.76
CA PHE A 117 5.08 14.93 8.66
C PHE A 117 3.95 14.03 8.17
N TYR A 118 3.45 13.16 9.06
CA TYR A 118 2.45 12.16 8.73
C TYR A 118 1.19 12.36 9.58
N PRO A 119 -0.02 12.19 9.01
CA PRO A 119 -1.24 12.26 9.78
C PRO A 119 -1.23 11.28 10.94
N GLU A 120 -1.68 11.75 12.11
CA GLU A 120 -1.85 10.92 13.29
C GLU A 120 -3.19 10.17 13.22
N PHE A 121 -3.14 8.86 13.45
CA PHE A 121 -4.31 8.00 13.57
C PHE A 121 -4.40 7.44 14.98
N VAL A 122 -5.46 7.78 15.71
CA VAL A 122 -5.74 7.30 17.06
C VAL A 122 -6.31 5.90 16.98
N LEU A 123 -5.52 4.90 17.40
CA LEU A 123 -5.93 3.50 17.37
C LEU A 123 -6.76 3.16 18.61
N LEU A 124 -7.93 2.57 18.40
CA LEU A 124 -8.83 2.09 19.46
C LEU A 124 -8.98 0.58 19.45
N GLY A 125 -8.81 -0.07 18.29
CA GLY A 125 -8.92 -1.51 18.13
C GLY A 125 -8.55 -1.96 16.73
N TYR A 126 -8.35 -3.27 16.57
CA TYR A 126 -8.04 -3.87 15.28
C TYR A 126 -8.52 -5.32 15.21
N GLU A 127 -8.77 -5.79 14.00
CA GLU A 127 -9.04 -7.19 13.65
C GLU A 127 -8.16 -7.55 12.43
N VAL A 128 -7.52 -8.72 12.43
CA VAL A 128 -6.78 -9.20 11.25
C VAL A 128 -7.77 -9.50 10.13
N LYS A 129 -7.55 -8.90 8.96
CA LYS A 129 -8.37 -9.14 7.76
C LYS A 129 -7.70 -10.14 6.81
N ASP A 130 -6.41 -9.97 6.55
CA ASP A 130 -5.64 -10.82 5.64
C ASP A 130 -4.15 -10.83 6.03
N VAL A 131 -3.51 -11.99 5.99
CA VAL A 131 -2.07 -12.17 6.33
C VAL A 131 -1.18 -12.30 5.09
N GLY A 132 -1.76 -12.45 3.90
CA GLY A 132 -1.07 -12.55 2.62
C GLY A 132 -1.75 -11.79 1.49
N PRO A 133 -2.14 -10.52 1.68
CA PRO A 133 -2.89 -9.78 0.68
C PRO A 133 -2.03 -9.42 -0.55
N ALA A 134 -2.71 -9.12 -1.66
CA ALA A 134 -2.09 -8.69 -2.91
C ALA A 134 -1.21 -7.42 -2.74
N ASN A 135 -0.18 -7.29 -3.57
CA ASN A 135 0.74 -6.16 -3.54
C ASN A 135 0.05 -4.85 -3.98
N ILE A 136 0.19 -3.81 -3.15
CA ILE A 136 -0.42 -2.49 -3.37
C ILE A 136 0.55 -1.46 -3.97
N TYR A 137 1.83 -1.81 -4.13
CA TYR A 137 2.87 -0.88 -4.60
C TYR A 137 3.21 -1.11 -6.07
N SER A 138 3.72 -0.07 -6.72
CA SER A 138 4.31 -0.18 -8.07
C SER A 138 5.53 -1.08 -8.11
N THR A 139 6.25 -1.22 -7.00
CA THR A 139 7.38 -2.15 -6.86
C THR A 139 7.22 -3.01 -5.61
N LYS A 140 7.23 -4.34 -5.78
CA LYS A 140 7.21 -5.29 -4.65
C LYS A 140 8.34 -5.05 -3.65
N ARG A 141 9.46 -4.46 -4.09
CA ARG A 141 10.60 -4.14 -3.21
C ARG A 141 10.21 -3.23 -2.06
N GLN A 142 9.12 -2.47 -2.17
CA GLN A 142 8.62 -1.67 -1.06
C GLN A 142 8.08 -2.52 0.10
N ASN A 143 7.77 -3.81 -0.10
CA ASN A 143 7.45 -4.71 1.01
C ASN A 143 8.67 -5.15 1.82
N ASP A 144 9.89 -4.99 1.31
CA ASP A 144 11.12 -5.33 2.05
C ASP A 144 11.37 -4.27 3.15
N PRO A 145 11.42 -4.67 4.45
CA PRO A 145 11.67 -3.73 5.54
C PRO A 145 13.03 -3.03 5.49
N ALA A 146 14.01 -3.56 4.77
CA ALA A 146 15.34 -2.97 4.60
C ALA A 146 15.38 -1.89 3.49
N VAL A 147 14.35 -1.81 2.65
CA VAL A 147 14.30 -0.87 1.52
C VAL A 147 13.63 0.44 1.94
N ARG A 148 14.35 1.55 1.79
CA ARG A 148 13.92 2.92 2.16
C ARG A 148 13.02 3.57 1.10
N ILE A 149 11.89 2.95 0.81
CA ILE A 149 10.87 3.49 -0.12
C ILE A 149 9.57 3.69 0.65
N LEU A 150 9.01 4.91 0.55
CA LEU A 150 7.73 5.33 1.14
C LEU A 150 6.78 5.86 0.04
N ALA A 151 6.78 5.22 -1.14
CA ALA A 151 5.94 5.66 -2.25
C ALA A 151 4.46 5.33 -1.99
N PRO A 152 3.51 6.21 -2.37
CA PRO A 152 2.09 5.92 -2.28
C PRO A 152 1.71 4.62 -3.02
N PRO A 153 0.72 3.88 -2.51
CA PRO A 153 0.12 2.76 -3.21
C PRO A 153 -0.55 3.16 -4.53
N LEU A 154 -0.80 2.16 -5.37
CA LEU A 154 -1.50 2.30 -6.66
C LEU A 154 -3.03 2.35 -6.53
#